data_AF-A0A0C9YQ76-F1
#
_entry.id   AF-A0A0C9YQ76-F1
#
_cell.length_a   1.000
_cell.length_b   1.000
_cell.length_c   1.000
_cell.angle_alpha   90.00
_cell.angle_beta   90.00
_cell.angle_gamma   90.00
#
_symmetry.space_group_name_H-M   'P 1'
#
loop_
_entity.id
_entity.type
_entity.pdbx_description
1 polymer ?
#
loop_
_entity_poly.entity_id
_entity_poly.type
_entity_poly.pdbx_seq_one_letter_code
_entity_poly.pdbx_strand_id
1 'polypeptide(L)'
;MIINLIPPFSYRSISYDINFPCTLPFPDLPCPAAWSAQSNLLTAVFRLENATNIHLFDKAVGLAARIREVKLDIPRRVIQVTFIDGRNAKFAMNTDCVRMLESVADDVRAFNEEEDQRSSLESSACASTTSSTEDLHSSNKGSSPRPHKLVKHKRQRSLLFSLISCVSAPCDSDLV
;
A
#
# COMPACT_ATOMS: atom_id res chain seq x y z
N MET A 1 -11.06 -2.07 -0.85
CA MET A 1 -10.67 -3.05 -1.90
C MET A 1 -9.35 -3.62 -1.45
N ILE A 2 -9.22 -4.94 -1.40
CA ILE A 2 -8.00 -5.56 -0.86
C ILE A 2 -7.11 -6.02 -2.01
N ILE A 3 -5.81 -5.75 -1.93
CA ILE A 3 -4.78 -6.31 -2.80
C ILE A 3 -3.93 -7.28 -1.98
N ASN A 4 -3.92 -8.54 -2.40
CA ASN A 4 -3.20 -9.63 -1.75
C ASN A 4 -2.11 -10.16 -2.69
N LEU A 5 -0.85 -10.05 -2.28
CA LEU A 5 0.29 -10.61 -2.98
C LEU A 5 0.71 -11.92 -2.30
N ILE A 6 0.72 -13.01 -3.07
CA ILE A 6 1.16 -14.34 -2.65
C ILE A 6 2.58 -14.53 -3.20
N PRO A 7 3.61 -14.40 -2.35
CA PRO A 7 4.99 -14.57 -2.79
C PRO A 7 5.32 -16.05 -3.02
N PRO A 8 6.47 -16.34 -3.66
CA PRO A 8 6.94 -17.72 -3.85
C PRO A 8 7.43 -18.43 -2.58
N PHE A 9 7.56 -17.70 -1.46
CA PHE A 9 7.99 -18.23 -0.18
C PHE A 9 6.81 -18.38 0.80
N SER A 10 6.91 -19.35 1.70
CA SER A 10 5.80 -19.82 2.55
C SER A 10 5.37 -18.89 3.69
N TYR A 11 6.06 -17.76 3.90
CA TYR A 11 6.07 -17.14 5.23
C TYR A 11 5.12 -15.96 5.46
N ARG A 12 4.48 -15.36 4.46
CA ARG A 12 3.37 -14.38 4.65
C ARG A 12 2.82 -13.88 3.31
N SER A 13 1.50 -13.78 3.20
CA SER A 13 0.86 -12.98 2.14
C SER A 13 0.95 -11.49 2.47
N ILE A 14 1.32 -10.66 1.51
CA ILE A 14 1.41 -9.21 1.69
C ILE A 14 0.04 -8.63 1.33
N SER A 15 -0.64 -7.99 2.28
CA SER A 15 -2.00 -7.48 2.10
C SER A 15 -2.04 -5.95 2.22
N TYR A 16 -2.65 -5.30 1.24
CA TYR A 16 -2.88 -3.85 1.23
C TYR A 16 -4.37 -3.58 1.12
N ASP A 17 -4.91 -2.80 2.06
CA ASP A 17 -6.30 -2.34 1.99
C ASP A 17 -6.36 -0.92 1.40
N ILE A 18 -7.09 -0.79 0.30
CA ILE A 18 -7.33 0.48 -0.40
C ILE A 18 -8.75 0.90 -0.10
N ASN A 19 -8.87 1.94 0.72
CA ASN A 19 -10.13 2.58 1.05
C ASN A 19 -10.13 4.02 0.55
N PHE A 20 -11.21 4.39 -0.12
CA PHE A 20 -11.47 5.78 -0.49
C PHE A 20 -12.59 6.30 0.41
N PRO A 21 -12.48 7.52 0.96
CA PRO A 21 -13.62 8.15 1.58
C PRO A 21 -14.73 8.23 0.53
N CYS A 22 -15.90 7.68 0.85
CA CYS A 22 -17.04 7.67 -0.06
C CYS A 22 -18.19 8.54 0.45
N THR A 23 -18.15 8.94 1.71
CA THR A 23 -19.16 9.80 2.32
C THR A 23 -18.91 11.26 1.99
N LEU A 24 -19.96 11.95 1.55
CA LEU A 24 -19.96 13.39 1.32
C LEU A 24 -20.57 14.14 2.51
N PRO A 25 -20.13 15.39 2.77
CA PRO A 25 -19.01 16.07 2.13
C PRO A 25 -17.66 15.46 2.55
N PHE A 26 -16.65 15.57 1.68
CA PHE A 26 -15.31 15.14 2.05
C PHE A 26 -14.69 16.10 3.07
N PRO A 27 -14.11 15.60 4.17
CA PRO A 27 -13.53 16.46 5.20
C PRO A 27 -12.30 17.23 4.70
N ASP A 28 -11.42 16.56 3.94
CA ASP A 28 -10.09 17.10 3.61
C ASP A 28 -9.83 17.21 2.09
N LEU A 29 -10.82 16.91 1.26
CA LEU A 29 -10.65 16.84 -0.19
C LEU A 29 -11.69 17.70 -0.92
N PRO A 30 -11.27 18.48 -1.93
CA PRO A 30 -12.23 19.20 -2.75
C PRO A 30 -13.11 18.20 -3.51
N CYS A 31 -14.40 18.48 -3.56
CA CYS A 31 -15.30 17.71 -4.43
C CYS A 31 -14.92 17.95 -5.89
N PRO A 32 -14.75 16.91 -6.72
CA PRO A 32 -14.54 17.07 -8.14
C PRO A 32 -15.60 17.99 -8.79
N ALA A 33 -15.16 18.86 -9.70
CA ALA A 33 -16.04 19.87 -10.31
C ALA A 33 -17.24 19.25 -11.03
N ALA A 34 -17.04 18.11 -11.72
CA ALA A 34 -18.10 17.37 -12.40
C ALA A 34 -19.17 16.86 -11.41
N TRP A 35 -18.75 16.33 -10.26
CA TRP A 35 -19.67 15.85 -9.21
C TRP A 35 -20.39 17.01 -8.55
N SER A 36 -19.71 18.13 -8.32
CA SER A 36 -20.32 19.35 -7.78
C SER A 36 -21.41 19.90 -8.71
N ALA A 37 -21.13 19.96 -10.02
CA ALA A 37 -22.11 20.38 -11.02
C ALA A 37 -23.33 19.44 -11.07
N GLN A 38 -23.10 18.12 -11.04
CA GLN A 38 -24.18 17.14 -11.02
C GLN A 38 -24.99 17.19 -9.73
N SER A 39 -24.33 17.32 -8.57
CA SER A 39 -24.99 17.50 -7.27
C SER A 39 -25.90 18.73 -7.28
N ASN A 40 -25.38 19.87 -7.76
CA ASN A 40 -26.15 21.12 -7.86
C ASN A 40 -27.36 20.97 -8.79
N LEU A 41 -27.22 20.26 -9.92
CA LEU A 41 -28.34 19.98 -10.81
C LEU A 41 -29.42 19.16 -10.09
N LEU A 42 -29.04 18.07 -9.42
CA LEU A 42 -29.99 17.20 -8.71
C LEU A 42 -30.70 17.91 -7.55
N THR A 43 -29.99 18.75 -6.81
CA THR A 43 -30.51 19.32 -5.56
C THR A 43 -31.15 20.69 -5.79
N ALA A 44 -30.53 21.58 -6.56
CA ALA A 44 -31.05 22.93 -6.79
C ALA A 44 -32.15 22.97 -7.86
N VAL A 45 -32.03 22.16 -8.93
CA VAL A 45 -32.99 22.15 -10.02
C VAL A 45 -34.08 21.11 -9.79
N PHE A 46 -33.69 19.86 -9.53
CA PHE A 46 -34.66 18.77 -9.33
C PHE A 46 -35.18 18.61 -7.90
N ARG A 47 -34.64 19.37 -6.94
CA ARG A 47 -35.05 19.36 -5.53
C ARG A 47 -34.99 17.97 -4.88
N LEU A 48 -34.03 17.15 -5.30
CA LEU A 48 -33.74 15.87 -4.66
C LEU A 48 -32.90 16.08 -3.39
N GLU A 49 -32.90 15.07 -2.52
CA GLU A 49 -32.03 15.05 -1.35
C GLU A 49 -30.55 15.07 -1.73
N ASN A 50 -29.72 15.62 -0.85
CA ASN A 50 -28.27 15.64 -1.04
C ASN A 50 -27.73 14.20 -1.05
N ALA A 51 -26.94 13.87 -2.07
CA ALA A 51 -26.22 12.60 -2.11
C ALA A 51 -25.24 12.51 -0.93
N THR A 52 -25.39 11.45 -0.13
CA THR A 52 -24.49 11.16 0.99
C THR A 52 -23.27 10.37 0.56
N ASN A 53 -23.26 9.82 -0.67
CA ASN A 53 -22.21 8.95 -1.16
C ASN A 53 -21.77 9.30 -2.59
N ILE A 54 -20.46 9.35 -2.83
CA ILE A 54 -19.90 9.66 -4.17
C ILE A 54 -20.25 8.64 -5.23
N HIS A 55 -20.54 7.40 -4.83
CA HIS A 55 -20.93 6.37 -5.76
C HIS A 55 -22.24 6.70 -6.48
N LEU A 56 -23.04 7.67 -6.02
CA LEU A 56 -24.20 8.18 -6.74
C LEU A 56 -23.84 9.04 -7.97
N PHE A 57 -22.65 9.64 -7.99
CA PHE A 57 -22.17 10.51 -9.07
C PHE A 57 -21.27 9.81 -10.06
N ASP A 58 -20.85 8.59 -9.73
CA ASP A 58 -20.02 7.80 -10.63
C ASP A 58 -20.84 7.41 -11.86
N LYS A 59 -20.49 7.83 -13.07
CA LYS A 59 -21.21 7.35 -14.27
C LYS A 59 -21.10 5.82 -14.43
N ALA A 60 -20.16 5.19 -13.70
CA ALA A 60 -20.06 3.75 -13.52
C ALA A 60 -21.04 3.16 -12.49
N VAL A 61 -22.04 3.87 -11.93
CA VAL A 61 -23.10 3.20 -11.13
C VAL A 61 -23.80 2.10 -11.95
N GLY A 62 -23.76 2.19 -13.29
CA GLY A 62 -24.20 1.12 -14.19
C GLY A 62 -23.16 0.01 -14.46
N LEU A 63 -21.89 0.19 -14.09
CA LEU A 63 -20.87 -0.86 -14.18
C LEU A 63 -21.03 -1.82 -13.00
N ALA A 64 -21.66 -2.96 -13.28
CA ALA A 64 -21.88 -4.07 -12.36
C ALA A 64 -20.60 -4.71 -11.78
N ALA A 65 -19.41 -4.15 -12.02
CA ALA A 65 -18.13 -4.80 -11.79
C ALA A 65 -17.26 -4.03 -10.79
N ARG A 66 -17.75 -3.85 -9.55
CA ARG A 66 -16.91 -3.31 -8.46
C ARG A 66 -16.00 -4.39 -7.90
N ILE A 67 -14.69 -4.15 -7.94
CA ILE A 67 -13.69 -5.10 -7.42
C ILE A 67 -13.70 -5.08 -5.88
N ARG A 68 -13.82 -6.26 -5.29
CA ARG A 68 -13.69 -6.52 -3.86
C ARG A 68 -12.23 -6.83 -3.49
N GLU A 69 -11.61 -7.72 -4.24
CA GLU A 69 -10.28 -8.27 -3.96
C GLU A 69 -9.49 -8.52 -5.24
N VAL A 70 -8.19 -8.26 -5.21
CA VAL A 70 -7.23 -8.66 -6.23
C VAL A 70 -6.18 -9.55 -5.56
N LYS A 71 -6.02 -10.79 -6.03
CA LYS A 71 -4.96 -11.72 -5.63
C LYS A 71 -3.92 -11.82 -6.73
N LEU A 72 -2.68 -11.54 -6.38
CA LEU A 72 -1.51 -11.63 -7.22
C LEU A 72 -0.73 -12.89 -6.81
N ASP A 73 -0.94 -14.01 -7.49
CA ASP A 73 -0.28 -15.28 -7.21
C ASP A 73 0.96 -15.45 -8.08
N ILE A 74 2.14 -15.14 -7.52
CA ILE A 74 3.43 -15.24 -8.23
C ILE A 74 3.74 -16.70 -8.62
N PRO A 75 3.67 -17.70 -7.71
CA PRO A 75 3.93 -19.10 -8.06
C PRO A 75 3.10 -19.61 -9.23
N ARG A 76 1.80 -19.29 -9.23
CA ARG A 76 0.88 -19.72 -10.28
C ARG A 76 0.88 -18.80 -11.49
N ARG A 77 1.54 -17.63 -11.42
CA ARG A 77 1.54 -16.57 -12.43
C ARG A 77 0.13 -16.14 -12.82
N VAL A 78 -0.75 -15.99 -11.83
CA VAL A 78 -2.16 -15.67 -12.05
C VAL A 78 -2.59 -14.48 -11.21
N ILE A 79 -3.25 -13.53 -11.86
CA ILE A 79 -4.02 -12.47 -11.21
C ILE A 79 -5.46 -12.96 -11.10
N GLN A 80 -6.00 -13.01 -9.89
CA GLN A 80 -7.41 -13.30 -9.66
C GLN A 80 -8.12 -12.05 -9.13
N VAL A 81 -9.21 -11.65 -9.77
CA VAL A 81 -10.03 -10.51 -9.37
C VAL A 81 -11.38 -11.03 -8.92
N THR A 82 -11.76 -10.69 -7.69
CA THR A 82 -13.07 -11.02 -7.10
C THR A 82 -13.91 -9.74 -7.07
N PHE A 83 -15.11 -9.79 -7.61
CA PHE A 83 -16.06 -8.68 -7.61
C PHE A 83 -17.02 -8.76 -6.41
N ILE A 84 -17.65 -7.64 -6.06
CA ILE A 84 -18.61 -7.58 -4.94
C ILE A 84 -19.84 -8.46 -5.18
N ASP A 85 -20.23 -8.65 -6.45
CA ASP A 85 -21.33 -9.53 -6.86
C ASP A 85 -20.96 -11.03 -6.87
N GLY A 86 -19.74 -11.38 -6.45
CA GLY A 86 -19.25 -12.74 -6.37
C GLY A 86 -18.66 -13.30 -7.67
N ARG A 87 -18.73 -12.56 -8.79
CA ARG A 87 -18.02 -12.97 -10.01
C ARG A 87 -16.51 -12.96 -9.78
N ASN A 88 -15.80 -13.79 -10.54
CA ASN A 88 -14.35 -13.88 -10.52
C ASN A 88 -13.80 -13.81 -11.95
N ALA A 89 -12.70 -13.08 -12.12
CA ALA A 89 -11.91 -13.08 -13.34
C ALA A 89 -10.48 -13.55 -13.02
N LYS A 90 -9.86 -14.26 -13.96
CA LYS A 90 -8.47 -14.72 -13.85
C LYS A 90 -7.70 -14.28 -15.08
N PHE A 91 -6.50 -13.77 -14.86
CA PHE A 91 -5.60 -13.31 -15.92
C PHE A 91 -4.24 -13.95 -15.71
N ALA A 92 -3.59 -14.37 -16.80
CA ALA A 92 -2.21 -14.79 -16.75
C ALA A 92 -1.30 -13.56 -16.57
N MET A 93 -0.32 -13.66 -15.69
CA MET A 93 0.70 -12.62 -15.55
C MET A 93 1.70 -12.71 -16.70
N ASN A 94 2.05 -11.57 -17.28
CA ASN A 94 3.22 -11.49 -18.14
C ASN A 94 4.51 -11.55 -17.31
N THR A 95 5.64 -11.83 -17.96
CA THR A 95 6.95 -11.98 -17.29
C THR A 95 7.40 -10.70 -16.58
N ASP A 96 7.05 -9.54 -17.11
CA ASP A 96 7.42 -8.24 -16.53
C ASP A 96 6.69 -7.98 -15.22
N CYS A 97 5.40 -8.32 -15.16
CA CYS A 97 4.58 -8.24 -13.96
C CYS A 97 5.13 -9.18 -12.87
N VAL A 98 5.44 -10.43 -13.23
CA VAL A 98 6.03 -11.41 -12.30
C VAL A 98 7.32 -10.84 -11.70
N ARG A 99 8.26 -10.38 -12.54
CA ARG A 99 9.53 -9.82 -12.10
C ARG A 99 9.36 -8.59 -11.19
N MET A 100 8.40 -7.73 -11.49
CA MET A 100 8.13 -6.55 -10.66
C MET A 100 7.58 -6.94 -9.29
N LEU A 101 6.66 -7.91 -9.25
CA LEU A 101 6.07 -8.39 -8.01
C LEU A 101 7.07 -9.19 -7.16
N GLU A 102 7.97 -9.93 -7.79
CA GLU A 102 9.11 -10.58 -7.11
C GLU A 102 10.00 -9.55 -6.43
N SER A 103 10.34 -8.43 -7.10
CA SER A 103 11.10 -7.34 -6.47
C SER A 103 10.40 -6.78 -5.24
N VAL A 104 9.07 -6.62 -5.27
CA VAL A 104 8.30 -6.16 -4.10
C VAL A 104 8.34 -7.20 -2.98
N ALA A 105 8.22 -8.49 -3.32
CA ALA A 105 8.30 -9.57 -2.34
C ALA A 105 9.69 -9.64 -1.68
N ASP A 106 10.75 -9.43 -2.46
CA ASP A 106 12.13 -9.38 -1.99
C ASP A 106 12.38 -8.18 -1.07
N ASP A 107 11.88 -6.99 -1.44
CA ASP A 107 11.98 -5.77 -0.61
C ASP A 107 11.31 -5.97 0.75
N VAL A 108 10.11 -6.56 0.76
CA VAL A 108 9.39 -6.86 2.02
C VAL A 108 10.12 -7.92 2.83
N ARG A 109 10.69 -8.94 2.19
CA ARG A 109 11.50 -9.95 2.88
C ARG A 109 12.71 -9.31 3.56
N ALA A 110 13.49 -8.52 2.81
CA ALA A 110 14.68 -7.84 3.33
C ALA A 110 14.34 -6.93 4.53
N PHE A 111 13.24 -6.19 4.45
CA PHE A 111 12.78 -5.34 5.55
C PHE A 111 12.49 -6.14 6.83
N ASN A 112 11.81 -7.29 6.72
CA ASN A 112 11.51 -8.12 7.90
C ASN A 112 12.77 -8.77 8.50
N GLU A 113 13.71 -9.23 7.66
CA GLU A 113 14.97 -9.83 8.13
C GLU A 113 15.84 -8.83 8.91
N GLU A 114 15.87 -7.56 8.50
CA GLU A 114 16.58 -6.49 9.21
C GLU A 114 15.92 -6.16 10.57
N GLU A 115 14.59 -6.22 10.65
CA GLU A 115 13.84 -5.96 11.88
C GLU A 115 14.06 -7.08 12.92
N ASP A 116 14.04 -8.35 12.49
CA ASP A 116 14.27 -9.51 13.35
C ASP A 116 15.67 -9.48 13.97
N GLN A 117 16.71 -9.13 13.21
CA GLN A 117 18.08 -9.02 13.72
C GLN A 117 18.23 -7.92 14.79
N ARG A 118 17.50 -6.82 14.64
CA ARG A 118 17.52 -5.71 15.60
C ARG A 118 16.84 -6.09 16.91
N SER A 119 15.71 -6.79 16.85
CA SER A 119 14.98 -7.28 18.02
C SER A 119 15.78 -8.31 18.84
N SER A 120 16.58 -9.13 18.17
CA SER A 120 17.44 -10.13 18.82
C SER A 120 18.62 -9.52 19.56
N LEU A 121 19.17 -8.40 19.08
CA LEU A 121 20.30 -7.71 19.73
C LEU A 121 19.84 -6.90 20.96
N GLU A 122 18.66 -6.28 20.92
CA GLU A 122 18.09 -5.58 22.09
C GLU A 122 17.67 -6.55 23.20
N SER A 123 17.16 -7.74 22.86
CA SER A 123 16.81 -8.77 23.84
C SER A 123 18.05 -9.36 24.55
N SER A 124 19.23 -9.29 23.94
CA SER A 124 20.49 -9.77 24.54
C SER A 124 21.16 -8.75 25.46
N ALA A 125 20.80 -7.45 25.38
CA ALA A 125 21.45 -6.40 26.15
C ALA A 125 20.89 -6.22 27.58
N CYS A 126 19.71 -6.77 27.87
CA CYS A 126 19.09 -6.68 29.20
C CYS A 126 19.32 -7.92 30.09
N ALA A 127 19.94 -8.98 29.56
CA ALA A 127 20.21 -10.21 30.31
C ALA A 127 21.57 -10.23 31.03
N SER A 128 22.37 -9.16 30.92
CA SER A 128 23.75 -9.11 31.41
C SER A 128 23.99 -7.97 32.41
N THR A 129 23.14 -7.84 33.43
CA THR A 129 23.37 -6.90 34.55
C THR A 129 23.11 -7.54 35.92
N THR A 130 23.76 -8.66 36.19
CA THR A 130 24.04 -9.07 37.58
C THR A 130 25.42 -9.72 37.66
N SER A 131 26.48 -8.94 37.87
CA SER A 131 27.64 -9.31 38.70
C SER A 131 28.74 -8.23 38.66
N SER A 132 29.36 -8.03 39.82
CA SER A 132 30.63 -7.37 40.17
C SER A 132 30.70 -5.82 40.23
N THR A 133 30.51 -5.38 41.48
CA THR A 133 31.28 -4.43 42.31
C THR A 133 32.66 -3.92 41.87
N GLU A 134 32.97 -2.69 42.34
CA GLU A 134 34.29 -2.01 42.49
C GLU A 134 34.91 -1.44 41.18
N ASP A 135 35.50 -0.25 41.07
CA ASP A 135 35.96 0.76 42.03
C ASP A 135 36.27 2.11 41.31
N LEU A 136 36.49 3.16 42.10
CA LEU A 136 36.67 4.58 41.77
C LEU A 136 37.95 4.97 40.96
N HIS A 137 37.86 6.04 40.13
CA HIS A 137 38.70 7.27 40.09
C HIS A 137 38.93 7.91 38.70
N SER A 138 38.60 9.22 38.62
CA SER A 138 39.43 10.33 38.11
C SER A 138 39.61 10.64 36.60
N SER A 139 39.03 11.79 36.22
CA SER A 139 39.67 12.95 35.55
C SER A 139 39.90 13.00 34.01
N ASN A 140 39.31 14.08 33.46
CA ASN A 140 39.86 15.07 32.52
C ASN A 140 39.60 14.99 30.99
N LYS A 141 39.09 16.15 30.52
CA LYS A 141 39.39 16.90 29.29
C LYS A 141 39.07 16.31 27.92
N GLY A 142 37.97 16.84 27.35
CA GLY A 142 38.04 17.75 26.20
C GLY A 142 38.24 17.16 24.81
N SER A 143 37.20 17.23 23.98
CA SER A 143 37.33 17.67 22.58
C SER A 143 35.98 17.92 21.91
N SER A 144 36.01 18.89 20.99
CA SER A 144 34.96 19.53 20.20
C SER A 144 34.00 18.60 19.44
N PRO A 145 32.68 18.93 19.33
CA PRO A 145 31.75 18.19 18.49
C PRO A 145 31.92 18.55 17.01
N ARG A 146 32.30 17.58 16.18
CA ARG A 146 32.30 17.70 14.71
C ARG A 146 30.86 17.61 14.16
N PRO A 147 30.52 18.37 13.10
CA PRO A 147 29.19 18.36 12.52
C PRO A 147 28.93 17.06 11.72
N HIS A 148 27.85 16.37 12.07
CA HIS A 148 27.37 15.20 11.34
C HIS A 148 26.84 15.62 9.96
N LYS A 149 27.32 14.95 8.92
CA LYS A 149 26.88 15.13 7.54
C LYS A 149 25.41 14.74 7.42
N LEU A 150 24.58 15.69 6.98
CA LEU A 150 23.19 15.48 6.60
C LEU A 150 23.10 14.44 5.48
N VAL A 151 22.60 13.26 5.85
CA VAL A 151 22.24 12.18 4.92
C VAL A 151 21.08 12.68 4.06
N LYS A 152 21.31 12.79 2.75
CA LYS A 152 20.25 13.08 1.76
C LYS A 152 19.29 11.89 1.73
N HIS A 153 18.09 12.07 2.26
CA HIS A 153 17.00 11.09 2.11
C HIS A 153 16.69 10.90 0.61
N LYS A 154 17.01 9.71 0.09
CA LYS A 154 16.64 9.29 -1.26
C LYS A 154 15.11 9.13 -1.27
N ARG A 155 14.44 9.91 -2.11
CA ARG A 155 12.99 9.96 -2.26
C ARG A 155 12.48 8.54 -2.57
N GLN A 156 11.97 7.85 -1.56
CA GLN A 156 11.39 6.52 -1.68
C GLN A 156 10.16 6.64 -2.57
N ARG A 157 10.17 5.96 -3.72
CA ARG A 157 8.97 5.86 -4.56
C ARG A 157 7.94 5.09 -3.75
N SER A 158 6.78 5.71 -3.52
CA SER A 158 5.67 5.09 -2.79
C SER A 158 5.32 3.75 -3.45
N LEU A 159 5.33 2.66 -2.67
CA LEU A 159 4.95 1.30 -3.09
C LEU A 159 3.57 1.27 -3.73
N LEU A 160 2.67 2.15 -3.29
CA LEU A 160 1.34 2.35 -3.87
C LEU A 160 1.43 2.72 -5.36
N PHE A 161 2.38 3.55 -5.75
CA PHE A 161 2.54 4.01 -7.13
C PHE A 161 3.05 2.89 -8.05
N SER A 162 3.90 2.00 -7.53
CA SER A 162 4.34 0.79 -8.25
C SER A 162 3.18 -0.20 -8.46
N LEU A 163 2.34 -0.40 -7.44
CA LEU A 163 1.16 -1.27 -7.55
C LEU A 163 0.12 -0.73 -8.55
N ILE A 164 -0.16 0.58 -8.52
CA ILE A 164 -1.10 1.22 -9.45
C ILE A 164 -0.60 1.13 -10.90
N SER A 165 0.71 1.26 -11.12
CA SER A 165 1.31 1.17 -12.46
C SER A 165 1.17 -0.21 -13.11
N CYS A 166 1.02 -1.28 -12.31
CA CYS A 166 0.79 -2.64 -12.82
C CYS A 166 -0.63 -2.85 -13.37
N VAL A 167 -1.61 -2.08 -12.90
CA VAL A 167 -3.03 -2.29 -13.20
C VAL A 167 -3.46 -1.54 -14.47
N SER A 168 -2.74 -0.51 -14.87
CA SER A 168 -3.08 0.34 -16.03
C SER A 168 -2.42 -0.07 -17.36
N ALA A 169 -1.90 -1.30 -17.50
CA ALA A 169 -1.43 -1.77 -18.80
C ALA A 169 -2.64 -1.99 -19.73
N PRO A 170 -2.75 -1.28 -20.87
CA PRO A 170 -3.81 -1.53 -21.82
C PRO A 170 -3.66 -2.94 -22.39
N CYS A 171 -4.70 -3.77 -22.22
CA CYS A 171 -4.88 -4.92 -23.09
C CYS A 171 -5.28 -4.34 -24.46
N ASP A 172 -4.34 -4.31 -25.41
CA ASP A 172 -4.68 -4.22 -26.82
C ASP A 172 -5.57 -5.42 -27.16
N SER A 173 -6.87 -5.16 -27.23
CA SER A 173 -7.84 -6.06 -27.79
C SER A 173 -7.76 -5.96 -29.31
N ASP A 174 -6.78 -6.65 -29.89
CA ASP A 174 -6.88 -7.11 -31.28
C ASP A 174 -7.78 -8.34 -31.30
N LEU A 175 -9.03 -8.14 -31.72
CA LEU A 175 -9.90 -9.22 -32.18
C LEU A 175 -10.53 -8.82 -33.52
N VAL A 176 -10.27 -9.69 -34.48
CA VAL A 176 -10.77 -9.85 -35.85
C VAL A 176 -12.29 -9.74 -35.95
#